data_AF-A0A257AQT4-F1
#
_entry.id   AF-A0A257AQT4-F1
#
_cell.length_a   1.000
_cell.length_b   1.000
_cell.length_c   1.000
_cell.angle_alpha   90.00
_cell.angle_beta   90.00
_cell.angle_gamma   90.00
#
_symmetry.space_group_name_H-M   'P 1'
#
loop_
_entity.id
_entity.type
_entity.pdbx_description
1 polymer ?
#
loop_
_entity_poly.entity_id
_entity_poly.type
_entity_poly.pdbx_seq_one_letter_code
_entity_poly.pdbx_strand_id
1 'polypeptide(L)'
;MLFEKGRDLKREEKRFEERRGSSKKGREMSVEVVGLGAVNYDILYAVERIAKGGEEAGILGVTKEPGGSAANTIVGLSRLGVSAGFVGVVGSDEAGSQILADFRREGVEARLRRE
;
A
#
# COMPACT_ATOMS: atom_id res chain seq x y z
N MET A 1 -12.24 45.39 -20.90
CA MET A 1 -11.31 44.34 -21.35
C MET A 1 -11.71 43.02 -20.71
N LEU A 2 -12.20 42.10 -21.54
CA LEU A 2 -12.21 40.63 -21.44
C LEU A 2 -12.58 39.95 -20.10
N PHE A 3 -13.83 39.51 -20.03
CA PHE A 3 -14.23 38.25 -19.40
C PHE A 3 -13.82 37.07 -20.32
N GLU A 4 -13.23 36.00 -19.77
CA GLU A 4 -13.26 34.57 -20.22
C GLU A 4 -12.22 33.79 -19.37
N LYS A 5 -12.42 32.58 -18.84
CA LYS A 5 -13.23 31.43 -19.24
C LYS A 5 -13.51 30.55 -18.00
N GLY A 6 -14.78 30.23 -17.77
CA GLY A 6 -15.16 29.04 -17.01
C GLY A 6 -14.69 27.80 -17.78
N ARG A 7 -13.92 26.93 -17.13
CA ARG A 7 -13.51 25.64 -17.73
C ARG A 7 -14.74 24.73 -17.75
N ASP A 8 -15.12 24.31 -18.95
CA ASP A 8 -16.27 23.45 -19.19
C ASP A 8 -16.00 22.04 -18.64
N LEU A 9 -16.59 21.75 -17.48
CA LEU A 9 -16.44 20.48 -16.73
C LEU A 9 -16.75 19.26 -17.62
N LYS A 10 -17.70 19.39 -18.55
CA LYS A 10 -18.07 18.31 -19.49
C LYS A 10 -16.93 17.94 -20.43
N ARG A 11 -16.07 18.91 -20.76
CA ARG A 11 -14.91 18.73 -21.64
C ARG A 11 -13.76 18.06 -20.89
N GLU A 12 -13.64 18.30 -19.59
CA GLU A 12 -12.68 17.58 -18.73
C GLU A 12 -13.13 16.15 -18.45
N GLU A 13 -14.44 15.92 -18.21
CA GLU A 13 -15.03 14.57 -18.06
C GLU A 13 -14.79 13.71 -19.31
N LYS A 14 -15.11 14.24 -20.51
CA LYS A 14 -14.88 13.53 -21.77
C LYS A 14 -13.40 13.16 -21.97
N ARG A 15 -12.48 14.07 -21.61
CA ARG A 15 -11.03 13.84 -21.69
C ARG A 15 -10.52 12.87 -20.63
N PHE A 16 -11.25 12.68 -19.54
CA PHE A 16 -10.97 11.66 -18.52
C PHE A 16 -11.45 10.28 -18.99
N GLU A 17 -12.62 10.20 -19.63
CA GLU A 17 -13.14 8.97 -20.24
C GLU A 17 -12.32 8.49 -21.45
N GLU A 18 -11.88 9.40 -22.33
CA GLU A 18 -11.00 9.08 -23.46
C GLU A 18 -9.66 8.48 -22.99
N ARG A 19 -9.14 8.91 -21.84
CA ARG A 19 -7.93 8.36 -21.21
C ARG A 19 -8.13 6.97 -20.62
N ARG A 20 -9.35 6.61 -20.21
CA ARG A 20 -9.71 5.23 -19.84
C ARG A 20 -9.60 4.26 -21.03
N GLY A 21 -9.89 4.73 -22.24
CA GLY A 21 -9.91 3.91 -23.45
C GLY A 21 -8.56 3.49 -24.01
N SER A 22 -7.45 4.13 -23.58
CA SER A 22 -6.11 3.92 -24.17
C SER A 22 -5.11 3.20 -23.24
N SER A 23 -5.48 2.94 -21.99
CA SER A 23 -4.64 2.19 -21.05
C SER A 23 -4.96 0.69 -21.15
N LYS A 24 -3.93 -0.17 -21.23
CA LYS A 24 -4.09 -1.64 -21.12
C LYS A 24 -5.06 -1.91 -19.98
N LYS A 25 -6.21 -2.52 -20.28
CA LYS A 25 -7.35 -2.71 -19.36
C LYS A 25 -6.86 -3.39 -18.09
N GLY A 26 -6.47 -2.58 -17.09
CA GLY A 26 -6.17 -3.09 -15.75
C GLY A 26 -7.44 -3.77 -15.28
N ARG A 27 -7.32 -4.92 -14.60
CA ARG A 27 -8.48 -5.52 -13.91
C ARG A 27 -9.20 -4.43 -13.12
N GLU A 28 -10.50 -4.53 -12.94
CA GLU A 28 -11.23 -3.67 -12.00
C GLU A 28 -11.03 -4.26 -10.60
N MET A 29 -10.69 -3.46 -9.59
CA MET A 29 -10.72 -3.94 -8.19
C MET A 29 -12.17 -3.81 -7.72
N SER A 30 -12.82 -4.92 -7.42
CA SER A 30 -14.18 -4.91 -6.84
C SER A 30 -14.08 -5.01 -5.32
N VAL A 31 -13.61 -3.93 -4.68
CA VAL A 31 -13.44 -3.83 -3.23
C VAL A 31 -14.25 -2.66 -2.67
N GLU A 32 -14.76 -2.81 -1.46
CA GLU A 32 -15.57 -1.80 -0.77
C GLU A 32 -14.70 -0.68 -0.19
N VAL A 33 -13.49 -1.03 0.27
CA VAL A 33 -12.53 -0.09 0.87
C VAL A 33 -11.17 -0.26 0.23
N VAL A 34 -10.53 0.86 -0.12
CA VAL A 34 -9.14 0.88 -0.62
C VAL A 34 -8.26 1.70 0.31
N GLY A 35 -7.17 1.10 0.79
CA GLY A 35 -6.09 1.82 1.46
C GLY A 35 -5.07 2.30 0.44
N LEU A 36 -4.58 3.51 0.64
CA LEU A 36 -3.48 4.08 -0.14
C LEU A 36 -2.41 4.55 0.83
N GLY A 37 -1.18 4.06 0.69
CA GLY A 37 -0.10 4.51 1.55
C GLY A 37 1.19 3.74 1.41
N ALA A 38 2.13 4.06 2.30
CA ALA A 38 3.38 3.33 2.45
C ALA A 38 3.13 1.99 3.16
N VAL A 39 3.92 0.99 2.77
CA VAL A 39 3.99 -0.31 3.44
C VAL A 39 5.42 -0.51 3.91
N ASN A 40 5.56 -0.96 5.14
CA ASN A 40 6.86 -1.19 5.75
C ASN A 40 7.10 -2.70 5.90
N TYR A 41 8.36 -3.07 6.06
CA TYR A 41 8.75 -4.39 6.52
C TYR A 41 9.57 -4.23 7.80
N ASP A 42 8.91 -4.42 8.93
CA ASP A 42 9.43 -4.11 10.25
C ASP A 42 10.31 -5.28 10.72
N ILE A 43 11.57 -4.99 11.07
CA ILE A 43 12.48 -5.98 11.65
C ILE A 43 12.53 -5.72 13.15
N LEU A 44 11.88 -6.61 13.90
CA LEU A 44 11.73 -6.53 15.35
C LEU A 44 12.82 -7.36 16.01
N TYR A 45 13.69 -6.70 16.77
CA TYR A 45 14.73 -7.34 17.57
C TYR A 45 14.28 -7.42 19.02
N ALA A 46 14.14 -8.64 19.54
CA ALA A 46 14.07 -8.86 20.98
C ALA A 46 15.50 -8.78 21.53
N VAL A 47 15.72 -7.93 22.51
CA VAL A 47 17.05 -7.66 23.08
C VAL A 47 17.03 -7.79 24.60
N GLU A 48 18.17 -8.13 25.19
CA GLU A 48 18.31 -8.21 26.65
C GLU A 48 18.02 -6.86 27.34
N ARG A 49 18.42 -5.76 26.69
CA ARG A 49 18.18 -4.36 27.09
C ARG A 49 18.32 -3.44 25.88
N ILE A 50 17.77 -2.23 25.96
CA ILE A 50 18.06 -1.18 24.97
C ILE A 50 19.48 -0.66 25.19
N ALA A 51 20.33 -0.80 24.17
CA ALA A 51 21.72 -0.34 24.23
C ALA A 51 21.79 1.20 24.29
N LYS A 52 22.78 1.72 25.01
CA LYS A 52 23.15 3.15 24.98
C LYS A 52 24.18 3.39 23.87
N GLY A 53 24.49 4.67 23.61
CA GLY A 53 25.47 5.04 22.60
C GLY A 53 26.84 4.38 22.85
N GLY A 54 27.32 3.61 21.86
CA GLY A 54 28.59 2.88 21.92
C GLY A 54 28.55 1.54 22.65
N GLU A 55 27.40 1.13 23.20
CA GLU A 55 27.23 -0.20 23.80
C GLU A 55 26.70 -1.22 22.78
N GLU A 56 27.01 -2.50 23.04
CA GLU A 56 26.39 -3.64 22.39
C GLU A 56 25.42 -4.34 23.37
N ALA A 57 24.35 -4.92 22.83
CA ALA A 57 23.39 -5.73 23.58
C ALA A 57 23.08 -7.01 22.82
N GLY A 58 22.90 -8.11 23.55
CA GLY A 58 22.54 -9.40 22.97
C GLY A 58 21.17 -9.36 22.31
N ILE A 59 21.09 -9.91 21.09
CA ILE A 59 19.83 -10.17 20.39
C ILE A 59 19.32 -11.54 20.85
N LEU A 60 18.16 -11.54 21.49
CA LEU A 60 17.47 -12.74 21.97
C LEU A 60 16.60 -13.38 20.87
N GLY A 61 16.16 -12.58 19.90
CA GLY A 61 15.33 -13.05 18.80
C GLY A 61 15.12 -11.99 17.73
N VAL A 62 14.78 -12.44 16.53
CA VAL A 62 14.47 -11.58 15.38
C VAL A 62 13.18 -12.05 14.74
N THR A 63 12.25 -11.13 14.54
CA THR A 63 11.02 -11.38 13.80
C THR A 63 10.88 -10.30 12.72
N LYS A 64 10.38 -10.70 11.55
CA LYS A 64 10.13 -9.79 10.43
C LYS A 64 8.64 -9.81 10.14
N GLU A 65 8.01 -8.64 10.13
CA GLU A 65 6.57 -8.51 9.97
C GLU A 65 6.25 -7.39 8.96
N PRO A 66 5.17 -7.52 8.16
CA PRO A 66 4.66 -6.41 7.38
C PRO A 66 4.09 -5.32 8.31
N GLY A 67 4.23 -4.06 7.89
CA GLY A 67 3.77 -2.91 8.67
C GLY A 67 3.23 -1.77 7.81
N GLY A 68 2.97 -0.64 8.47
CA GLY A 68 2.38 0.55 7.85
C GLY A 68 0.91 0.74 8.26
N SER A 69 0.56 1.94 8.69
CA SER A 69 -0.76 2.23 9.30
C SER A 69 -1.94 1.95 8.36
N ALA A 70 -1.83 2.37 7.09
CA ALA A 70 -2.86 2.10 6.10
C ALA A 70 -2.97 0.60 5.78
N ALA A 71 -1.83 -0.09 5.65
CA ALA A 71 -1.80 -1.53 5.37
C ALA A 71 -2.43 -2.33 6.51
N ASN A 72 -2.07 -2.03 7.76
CA ASN A 72 -2.61 -2.68 8.95
C ASN A 72 -4.12 -2.46 9.08
N THR A 73 -4.60 -1.24 8.77
CA THR A 73 -6.04 -0.94 8.76
C THR A 73 -6.79 -1.79 7.73
N ILE A 74 -6.26 -1.89 6.51
CA ILE A 74 -6.88 -2.66 5.42
C ILE A 74 -6.89 -4.17 5.72
N VAL A 75 -5.78 -4.70 6.24
CA VAL A 75 -5.72 -6.11 6.69
C VAL A 75 -6.72 -6.34 7.82
N GLY A 76 -6.82 -5.42 8.78
CA GLY A 76 -7.80 -5.49 9.85
C GLY A 76 -9.25 -5.55 9.35
N LEU A 77 -9.60 -4.68 8.38
CA LEU A 77 -10.92 -4.70 7.74
C LEU A 77 -11.19 -6.00 6.97
N SER A 78 -10.18 -6.51 6.25
CA SER A 78 -10.30 -7.78 5.53
C SER A 78 -10.56 -8.96 6.47
N ARG A 79 -9.85 -9.01 7.60
CA ARG A 79 -10.09 -10.02 8.66
C ARG A 79 -11.49 -9.94 9.28
N LEU A 80 -12.13 -8.77 9.24
CA LEU A 80 -13.52 -8.57 9.68
C LEU A 80 -14.55 -8.89 8.58
N GLY A 81 -14.11 -9.35 7.41
CA GLY A 81 -14.97 -9.75 6.29
C GLY A 81 -15.33 -8.63 5.32
N VAL A 82 -14.74 -7.44 5.45
CA VAL A 82 -14.92 -6.34 4.49
C VAL A 82 -14.09 -6.61 3.25
N SER A 83 -14.67 -6.47 2.05
CA SER A 83 -13.90 -6.58 0.81
C SER A 83 -12.94 -5.38 0.70
N ALA A 84 -11.64 -5.63 0.88
CA ALA A 84 -10.65 -4.57 1.01
C ALA A 84 -9.49 -4.72 0.02
N GLY A 85 -9.00 -3.58 -0.47
CA GLY A 85 -7.85 -3.51 -1.36
C GLY A 85 -6.80 -2.52 -0.87
N PHE A 86 -5.59 -2.62 -1.42
CA PHE A 86 -4.48 -1.73 -1.09
C PHE A 86 -3.72 -1.27 -2.33
N VAL A 87 -3.35 0.00 -2.37
CA VAL A 87 -2.52 0.59 -3.43
C VAL A 87 -1.28 1.22 -2.80
N GLY A 88 -0.11 0.96 -3.39
CA GLY A 88 1.15 1.49 -2.86
C GLY A 88 2.35 1.13 -3.72
N VAL A 89 3.53 1.25 -3.12
CA VAL A 89 4.82 0.93 -3.74
C VAL A 89 5.59 0.03 -2.79
N VAL A 90 6.29 -0.96 -3.34
CA VAL A 90 7.23 -1.82 -2.61
C VAL A 90 8.54 -1.95 -3.37
N GLY A 91 9.60 -2.37 -2.69
CA GLY A 91 10.86 -2.73 -3.33
C GLY A 91 10.75 -3.97 -4.22
N SER A 92 11.69 -4.09 -5.15
CA SER A 92 11.93 -5.27 -5.97
C SER A 92 12.71 -6.37 -5.23
N ASP A 93 12.91 -6.19 -3.93
CA ASP A 93 13.66 -7.07 -3.04
C ASP A 93 12.77 -8.15 -2.38
N GLU A 94 13.38 -8.91 -1.46
CA GLU A 94 12.71 -9.93 -0.68
C GLU A 94 11.59 -9.34 0.17
N ALA A 95 11.82 -8.20 0.83
CA ALA A 95 10.82 -7.54 1.68
C ALA A 95 9.55 -7.18 0.90
N GLY A 96 9.70 -6.58 -0.29
CA GLY A 96 8.56 -6.29 -1.15
C GLY A 96 7.84 -7.55 -1.65
N SER A 97 8.56 -8.66 -1.81
CA SER A 97 7.97 -9.96 -2.18
C SER A 97 7.17 -10.57 -1.01
N GLN A 98 7.68 -10.46 0.22
CA GLN A 98 6.99 -10.90 1.44
C GLN A 98 5.71 -10.09 1.66
N ILE A 99 5.78 -8.76 1.58
CA ILE A 99 4.60 -7.88 1.69
C ILE A 99 3.49 -8.27 0.69
N LEU A 100 3.84 -8.56 -0.57
CA LEU A 100 2.87 -9.01 -1.57
C LEU A 100 2.25 -10.37 -1.21
N ALA A 101 3.04 -11.29 -0.65
CA ALA A 101 2.54 -12.58 -0.18
C ALA A 101 1.62 -12.42 1.05
N ASP A 102 1.95 -11.49 1.95
CA ASP A 102 1.18 -11.19 3.14
C ASP A 102 -0.20 -10.63 2.78
N PHE A 103 -0.30 -9.62 1.90
CA PHE A 103 -1.60 -9.13 1.45
C PHE A 103 -2.48 -10.22 0.83
N ARG A 104 -1.88 -11.13 0.03
CA ARG A 104 -2.62 -12.26 -0.55
C ARG A 104 -3.11 -13.23 0.52
N ARG A 105 -2.27 -13.54 1.52
CA ARG A 105 -2.64 -14.43 2.63
C ARG A 105 -3.77 -13.83 3.47
N GLU A 106 -3.76 -12.51 3.64
CA GLU A 106 -4.77 -11.77 4.40
C GLU A 106 -6.05 -11.49 3.59
N GLY A 107 -6.14 -11.92 2.33
CA GLY A 107 -7.35 -11.73 1.51
C GLY A 107 -7.52 -10.31 0.95
N VAL A 108 -6.46 -9.51 0.90
CA VAL A 108 -6.49 -8.13 0.41
C VAL A 108 -6.08 -8.06 -1.06
N GLU A 109 -6.89 -7.42 -1.91
CA GLU A 109 -6.52 -7.16 -3.31
C GLU A 109 -5.49 -6.01 -3.38
N ALA A 110 -4.22 -6.34 -3.57
CA ALA A 110 -3.15 -5.36 -3.61
C ALA A 110 -2.68 -5.01 -5.03
N ARG A 111 -2.53 -3.71 -5.30
CA ARG A 111 -1.83 -3.15 -6.48
C ARG A 111 -0.61 -2.36 -6.04
N LEU A 112 0.53 -3.03 -6.03
CA LEU A 112 1.79 -2.44 -5.64
C LEU A 112 2.68 -2.25 -6.87
N ARG A 113 3.18 -1.02 -7.07
CA ARG A 113 4.29 -0.80 -7.99
C ARG A 113 5.56 -1.37 -7.36
N ARG A 114 6.41 -2.00 -8.16
CA ARG A 114 7.75 -2.44 -7.74
C ARG A 114 8.80 -1.46 -8.26
N GLU A 115 9.74 -1.11 -7.39
CA GLU A 115 10.89 -0.23 -7.68
C GLU A 115 12.22 -0.88 -7.32
#